data_AF-A0AAN8NY01-F1
#
_entry.id   AF-A0AAN8NY01-F1
#
_cell.length_a   1.000
_cell.length_b   1.000
_cell.length_c   1.000
_cell.angle_alpha   90.00
_cell.angle_beta   90.00
_cell.angle_gamma   90.00
#
_symmetry.space_group_name_H-M   'P 1'
#
loop_
_entity.id
_entity.type
_entity.pdbx_description
1 polymer ?
#
loop_
_entity_poly.entity_id
_entity_poly.type
_entity_poly.pdbx_seq_one_letter_code
_entity_poly.pdbx_strand_id
1 'polypeptide(L)'
;MKTATEKEYLALVKKSLETEGRSRWTISTWVKEKLQEEGKYLGLIHDKRIKAVLKQGFESGELVRPNGPLGYIHLSTDPSISSK
;
A
#
# COMPACT_ATOMS: atom_id res chain seq x y z
N MET A 1 10.08 -21.88 1.29
CA MET A 1 9.16 -20.83 0.79
C MET A 1 9.78 -19.48 1.09
N LYS A 2 9.95 -18.60 0.09
CA LYS A 2 10.39 -17.22 0.34
C LYS A 2 9.15 -16.42 0.77
N THR A 3 9.19 -15.81 1.94
CA THR A 3 8.10 -14.97 2.43
C THR A 3 8.33 -13.54 1.96
N ALA A 4 7.27 -12.82 1.63
CA ALA A 4 7.42 -11.41 1.27
C ALA A 4 7.97 -10.62 2.47
N THR A 5 8.87 -9.68 2.22
CA THR A 5 9.50 -8.76 3.18
C THR A 5 8.66 -7.48 3.32
N GLU A 6 8.92 -6.66 4.35
CA GLU A 6 8.25 -5.36 4.50
C GLU A 6 8.53 -4.43 3.31
N LYS A 7 9.76 -4.47 2.78
CA LYS A 7 10.13 -3.72 1.57
C LYS A 7 9.31 -4.15 0.35
N GLU A 8 9.11 -5.45 0.15
CA GLU A 8 8.26 -5.96 -0.94
C GLU A 8 6.79 -5.55 -0.74
N TYR A 9 6.27 -5.60 0.49
CA TYR A 9 4.93 -5.10 0.79
C TYR A 9 4.78 -3.61 0.45
N LEU A 10 5.73 -2.77 0.86
CA LEU A 10 5.69 -1.34 0.55
C LEU A 10 5.78 -1.08 -0.96
N ALA A 11 6.63 -1.81 -1.67
CA ALA A 11 6.74 -1.72 -3.14
C ALA A 11 5.42 -2.09 -3.83
N LEU A 12 4.77 -3.18 -3.41
CA LEU A 12 3.46 -3.58 -3.96
C LEU A 12 2.35 -2.57 -3.61
N VAL A 13 2.37 -2.00 -2.41
CA VAL A 13 1.44 -0.92 -2.03
C VAL A 13 1.63 0.28 -2.96
N LYS A 14 2.87 0.76 -3.16
CA LYS A 14 3.15 1.88 -4.08
C LYS A 14 2.72 1.56 -5.51
N LYS A 15 3.02 0.35 -5.98
CA LYS A 15 2.61 -0.12 -7.31
C LYS A 15 1.09 -0.12 -7.50
N SER A 16 0.34 -0.47 -6.45
CA SER A 16 -1.12 -0.39 -6.49
C SER A 16 -1.66 1.04 -6.61
N LEU A 17 -0.84 2.06 -6.34
CA LEU A 17 -1.21 3.48 -6.32
C LEU A 17 -0.61 4.30 -7.47
N GLU A 18 0.11 3.67 -8.41
CA GLU A 18 0.79 4.35 -9.52
C GLU A 18 -0.18 5.14 -10.42
N THR A 19 -1.42 4.70 -10.56
CA THR A 19 -2.41 5.30 -11.47
C THR A 19 -3.39 6.24 -10.78
N GLU A 20 -3.81 5.90 -9.55
CA GLU A 20 -4.84 6.62 -8.81
C GLU A 20 -4.80 6.26 -7.31
N GLY A 21 -5.40 7.11 -6.49
CA GLY A 21 -5.60 6.81 -5.08
C GLY A 21 -6.59 5.68 -4.85
N ARG A 22 -6.32 4.84 -3.85
CA ARG A 22 -7.16 3.67 -3.54
C ARG A 22 -7.50 3.60 -2.06
N SER A 23 -8.62 2.94 -1.76
CA SER A 23 -8.95 2.58 -0.38
C SER A 23 -7.95 1.56 0.17
N ARG A 24 -7.78 1.53 1.50
CA ARG A 24 -6.97 0.48 2.18
C ARG A 24 -7.41 -0.93 1.80
N TRP A 25 -8.72 -1.14 1.65
CA TRP A 25 -9.26 -2.45 1.29
C TRP A 25 -8.82 -2.86 -0.11
N THR A 26 -8.97 -1.97 -1.09
CA THR A 26 -8.57 -2.21 -2.49
C THR A 26 -7.07 -2.50 -2.60
N ILE A 27 -6.23 -1.72 -1.90
CA ILE A 27 -4.78 -1.96 -1.82
C ILE A 27 -4.50 -3.35 -1.23
N SER A 28 -5.13 -3.68 -0.10
CA SER A 28 -4.93 -4.95 0.58
C SER A 28 -5.31 -6.15 -0.29
N THR A 29 -6.42 -6.08 -1.01
CA THR A 29 -6.88 -7.12 -1.93
C THR A 29 -5.90 -7.30 -3.09
N TRP A 30 -5.48 -6.21 -3.73
CA TRP A 30 -4.55 -6.27 -4.85
C TRP A 30 -3.17 -6.82 -4.44
N VAL A 31 -2.62 -6.36 -3.31
CA VAL A 31 -1.34 -6.87 -2.78
C VAL A 31 -1.45 -8.35 -2.44
N LYS A 32 -2.58 -8.79 -1.87
CA LYS A 32 -2.82 -10.21 -1.60
C LYS A 32 -2.77 -11.04 -2.88
N GLU A 33 -3.49 -10.62 -3.93
CA GLU A 33 -3.52 -11.32 -5.21
C GLU A 33 -2.11 -11.46 -5.81
N LYS A 34 -1.31 -10.38 -5.80
CA LYS A 34 0.09 -10.43 -6.27
C LYS A 34 0.98 -11.35 -5.45
N LEU A 35 0.84 -11.34 -4.13
CA LEU A 35 1.59 -12.26 -3.27
C LEU A 35 1.16 -13.72 -3.44
N GLN A 36 -0.10 -13.98 -3.79
CA GLN A 36 -0.59 -15.32 -4.08
C GLN A 36 -0.04 -15.82 -5.43
N GLU A 37 -0.04 -14.98 -6.47
CA GLU A 37 0.58 -15.26 -7.77
C GLU A 37 2.07 -15.62 -7.61
N GLU A 38 2.79 -14.92 -6.72
CA GLU A 38 4.23 -15.17 -6.47
C GLU A 38 4.51 -16.32 -5.48
N GLY A 39 3.48 -16.95 -4.90
CA GLY A 39 3.65 -17.98 -3.86
C GLY A 39 4.28 -17.47 -2.56
N LYS A 40 4.18 -16.16 -2.28
CA LYS A 40 4.77 -15.47 -1.12
C LYS A 40 3.74 -15.01 -0.07
N TYR A 41 2.46 -15.31 -0.27
CA TYR A 41 1.37 -14.84 0.58
C TYR A 41 1.44 -15.41 2.00
N LEU A 42 1.31 -14.52 3.00
CA LEU A 42 1.56 -14.84 4.42
C LEU A 42 0.28 -15.07 5.25
N GLY A 43 -0.89 -15.19 4.60
CA GLY A 43 -2.14 -15.51 5.29
C GLY A 43 -2.46 -14.55 6.43
N LEU A 44 -2.41 -15.06 7.66
CA LEU A 44 -2.88 -14.38 8.88
C LEU A 44 -2.18 -13.04 9.18
N ILE A 45 -0.94 -12.84 8.75
CA ILE A 45 -0.19 -11.60 9.04
C ILE A 45 -0.34 -10.52 7.97
N HIS A 46 -1.12 -10.78 6.91
CA HIS A 46 -1.28 -9.86 5.78
C HIS A 46 -1.80 -8.48 6.21
N ASP A 47 -2.93 -8.43 6.92
CA ASP A 47 -3.53 -7.14 7.35
C ASP A 47 -2.60 -6.37 8.30
N LYS A 48 -1.90 -7.08 9.19
CA LYS A 48 -0.90 -6.46 10.08
C LYS A 48 0.23 -5.81 9.28
N ARG A 49 0.76 -6.49 8.26
CA ARG A 49 1.83 -5.97 7.40
C ARG A 49 1.36 -4.78 6.56
N ILE A 50 0.17 -4.87 5.95
CA ILE A 50 -0.43 -3.76 5.22
C ILE A 50 -0.55 -2.51 6.11
N LYS A 51 -1.07 -2.67 7.33
CA LYS A 51 -1.16 -1.53 8.29
C LYS A 51 0.21 -0.96 8.64
N ALA A 52 1.21 -1.81 8.86
CA ALA A 52 2.56 -1.37 9.20
C ALA A 52 3.22 -0.59 8.05
N VAL A 53 3.22 -1.12 6.83
CA VAL A 53 3.84 -0.44 5.68
C VAL A 53 3.10 0.82 5.27
N LEU A 54 1.77 0.85 5.43
CA LEU A 54 0.99 2.06 5.21
C LEU A 54 1.38 3.14 6.22
N LYS A 55 1.47 2.78 7.52
CA LYS A 55 1.94 3.71 8.57
C LYS A 55 3.31 4.27 8.24
N GLN A 56 4.27 3.41 7.88
CA GLN A 56 5.62 3.83 7.48
C GLN A 56 5.60 4.76 6.25
N GLY A 57 4.75 4.47 5.25
CA GLY A 57 4.59 5.31 4.07
C GLY A 57 4.04 6.70 4.39
N PHE A 58 3.14 6.83 5.37
CA PHE A 58 2.66 8.14 5.83
C PHE A 58 3.73 8.87 6.64
N GLU A 59 4.43 8.18 7.54
CA GLU A 59 5.47 8.79 8.39
C GLU A 59 6.68 9.29 7.57
N SER A 60 7.00 8.62 6.47
CA SER A 60 8.04 9.02 5.53
C SER A 60 7.61 10.08 4.52
N GLY A 61 6.31 10.39 4.44
CA GLY A 61 5.75 11.31 3.43
C GLY A 61 5.70 10.73 2.01
N GLU A 62 5.91 9.42 1.84
CA GLU A 62 5.77 8.75 0.54
C GLU A 62 4.30 8.51 0.16
N LEU A 63 3.44 8.34 1.16
CA LEU A 63 2.01 8.18 1.02
C LEU A 63 1.29 9.33 1.69
N VAL A 64 0.15 9.72 1.12
CA VAL A 64 -0.71 10.78 1.66
C VAL A 64 -2.17 10.34 1.72
N ARG A 65 -2.92 10.96 2.63
CA ARG A 65 -4.38 10.81 2.76
C ARG A 65 -5.02 12.19 2.84
N PRO A 66 -5.27 12.86 1.70
CA PRO A 66 -5.76 14.24 1.68
C PRO A 66 -7.17 14.38 2.30
N ASN A 67 -7.98 13.33 2.23
CA ASN A 67 -9.36 13.32 2.71
C ASN A 67 -9.51 12.73 4.13
N GLY A 68 -8.43 12.72 4.91
CA GLY A 68 -8.43 12.23 6.29
C GLY A 68 -8.32 10.70 6.45
N PRO A 69 -8.52 10.15 7.67
CA PRO A 69 -8.17 8.77 8.00
C PRO A 69 -8.94 7.69 7.22
N LEU A 70 -10.18 7.98 6.82
CA LEU A 70 -11.03 7.09 6.04
C LEU A 70 -10.93 7.35 4.52
N GLY A 71 -10.14 8.33 4.11
CA GLY A 71 -9.95 8.72 2.72
C GLY A 71 -9.09 7.74 1.94
N TYR A 72 -9.05 7.98 0.63
CA TYR A 72 -8.15 7.26 -0.27
C TYR A 72 -6.71 7.62 0.00
N ILE A 73 -5.87 6.60 -0.17
CA ILE A 73 -4.43 6.66 0.01
C ILE A 73 -3.84 6.87 -1.37
N HIS A 74 -2.89 7.78 -1.48
CA HIS A 74 -2.22 8.10 -2.73
C HIS A 74 -0.71 8.16 -2.54
N LEU A 75 0.04 8.12 -3.64
CA LEU A 75 1.45 8.51 -3.65
C LEU A 75 1.56 10.01 -3.41
N SER A 76 2.56 10.46 -2.65
CA SER A 76 2.81 11.90 -2.48
C SER A 76 3.23 12.59 -3.77
N THR A 77 3.80 11.84 -4.70
CA THR A 77 4.17 12.30 -6.04
C THR A 77 3.00 12.32 -7.02
N ASP A 78 1.79 11.93 -6.60
CA ASP A 78 0.60 11.97 -7.44
C ASP A 78 0.31 13.43 -7.85
N PRO A 79 0.37 13.77 -9.15
CA PRO A 79 0.22 15.14 -9.63
C PRO A 79 -1.17 15.73 -9.30
N SER A 80 -2.18 14.88 -9.07
CA SER A 80 -3.51 15.30 -8.64
C SER A 80 -3.54 15.86 -7.20
N ILE A 81 -2.47 15.65 -6.42
CA ILE A 81 -2.37 16.05 -5.01
C ILE A 81 -1.23 17.03 -4.79
N SER A 82 -0.14 16.91 -5.56
CA SER A 82 1.04 17.77 -5.50
C SER A 82 0.77 19.23 -5.96
N SER A 83 -0.41 19.50 -6.52
CA SER A 83 -0.80 20.84 -7.02
C SER A 83 -1.54 21.72 -6.00
N LYS A 84 -1.37 21.49 -4.68
CA LYS A 84 -1.97 22.35 -3.62
C LYS A 84 -0.92 23.02 -2.76
#